data_AF-A0A3S4CDL0-F1
#
_entry.id   AF-A0A3S4CDL0-F1
#
_cell.length_a   1.000
_cell.length_b   1.000
_cell.length_c   1.000
_cell.angle_alpha   90.00
_cell.angle_beta   90.00
_cell.angle_gamma   90.00
#
_symmetry.space_group_name_H-M   'P 1'
#
loop_
_entity.id
_entity.type
_entity.pdbx_description
1 polymer ?
#
loop_
_entity_poly.entity_id
_entity_poly.type
_entity_poly.pdbx_seq_one_letter_code
_entity_poly.pdbx_strand_id
1 'polypeptide(L)' 'MLDFCAARMPYFCVPRYVEAVDELPKNAVGRIRKDLLRTRELHPAAWDREKNGYVVAKVVAK' A
#
# COMPACT_ATOMS: atom_id res chain seq x y z
N MET A 1 8.36 -3.07 -6.84
CA MET A 1 6.90 -3.17 -6.58
C MET A 1 6.18 -1.90 -7.00
N LEU A 2 6.54 -0.72 -6.47
CA LEU A 2 5.84 0.51 -6.84
C LEU A 2 5.95 0.88 -8.31
N ASP A 3 7.04 0.54 -9.00
CA ASP A 3 7.16 0.78 -10.45
C ASP A 3 6.10 0.01 -11.24
N PHE A 4 5.75 -1.19 -10.78
CA PHE A 4 4.67 -1.97 -11.38
C PHE A 4 3.32 -1.24 -11.26
N CYS A 5 3.05 -0.65 -10.10
CA CYS A 5 1.87 0.15 -9.82
C CYS A 5 1.86 1.46 -10.63
N ALA A 6 2.96 2.21 -10.62
CA ALA A 6 3.09 3.51 -11.27
C ALA A 6 2.96 3.42 -12.79
N ALA A 7 3.39 2.31 -13.40
CA ALA A 7 3.24 2.08 -14.84
C ALA A 7 1.80 1.74 -15.27
N ARG A 8 0.91 1.36 -14.34
CA ARG A 8 -0.41 0.78 -14.65
C ARG A 8 -1.59 1.54 -14.05
N MET A 9 -1.32 2.46 -13.14
CA MET A 9 -2.35 3.19 -12.41
C MET A 9 -2.05 4.69 -12.44
N PRO A 10 -3.10 5.55 -12.37
CA PRO A 10 -2.90 6.97 -12.16
C PRO A 10 -2.03 7.26 -10.92
N TYR A 11 -1.30 8.37 -10.94
CA TYR A 11 -0.33 8.70 -9.88
C TYR A 11 -0.93 8.70 -8.46
N PHE A 12 -2.21 9.06 -8.33
CA PHE A 12 -2.93 9.11 -7.04
C PHE A 12 -3.35 7.73 -6.52
N CYS A 13 -3.37 6.69 -7.37
CA CYS A 13 -3.65 5.31 -6.98
C CYS A 13 -2.38 4.56 -6.53
N VAL A 14 -1.19 5.11 -6.79
CA VAL A 14 0.05 4.50 -6.29
C VAL A 14 0.07 4.64 -4.76
N PRO A 15 0.26 3.56 -4.00
CA PRO A 15 0.21 3.61 -2.54
C PRO A 15 1.41 4.39 -1.97
N ARG A 16 1.19 5.08 -0.85
CA ARG A 16 2.25 5.78 -0.11
C ARG A 16 2.98 4.87 0.86
N TYR A 17 2.22 4.08 1.61
CA TYR A 17 2.72 3.15 2.61
C TYR A 17 2.51 1.71 2.15
N VAL A 18 3.53 0.88 2.35
CA VAL A 18 3.46 -0.56 2.06
C VAL A 18 4.04 -1.31 3.24
N GLU A 19 3.27 -2.26 3.75
CA GLU A 19 3.69 -3.15 4.82
C GLU A 19 3.60 -4.58 4.32
N ALA A 20 4.71 -5.32 4.44
CA ALA A 20 4.72 -6.75 4.23
C ALA A 20 4.42 -7.43 5.57
N VAL A 21 3.44 -8.32 5.58
CA VAL A 21 3.04 -9.10 6.75
C VAL A 21 3.08 -10.58 6.39
N ASP A 22 3.47 -11.42 7.34
CA ASP A 22 3.55 -12.87 7.12
C ASP A 22 2.16 -13.47 6.86
N GLU A 23 1.14 -12.97 7.57
CA GLU A 23 -0.24 -13.38 7.35
C GLU A 23 -1.24 -12.24 7.56
N LEU A 24 -2.26 -12.21 6.67
CA LEU A 24 -3.43 -11.35 6.83
C LEU A 24 -4.42 -11.95 7.82
N PRO A 25 -4.99 -11.17 8.75
CA PRO A 25 -5.97 -11.66 9.69
C PRO A 25 -7.23 -12.11 8.94
N LYS A 26 -7.66 -13.35 9.18
CA LYS A 26 -8.83 -13.96 8.55
C LYS A 26 -9.86 -14.36 9.63
N ASN A 27 -11.12 -14.45 9.23
CA ASN A 27 -12.16 -15.05 10.08
C ASN A 27 -12.16 -16.59 9.97
N ALA A 28 -13.04 -17.26 10.72
CA ALA A 28 -13.17 -18.71 10.70
C ALA A 28 -13.51 -19.31 9.32
N VAL A 29 -13.98 -18.50 8.37
CA VAL A 29 -14.32 -18.90 6.99
C VAL A 29 -13.25 -18.39 5.99
N GLY A 30 -12.10 -17.90 6.47
CA GLY A 30 -10.98 -17.47 5.63
C GLY A 30 -11.09 -16.07 5.00
N ARG A 31 -12.14 -15.29 5.30
CA ARG A 31 -12.28 -13.91 4.77
C ARG A 31 -11.40 -12.94 5.55
N ILE A 32 -10.73 -12.03 4.83
CA ILE A 32 -9.87 -10.99 5.43
C ILE A 32 -10.69 -10.08 6.35
N ARG A 33 -10.21 -9.93 7.58
CA ARG A 33 -10.75 -9.03 8.61
C ARG A 33 -10.20 -7.61 8.45
N LYS A 34 -10.79 -6.86 7.50
CA LYS A 34 -10.42 -5.47 7.20
C LYS A 34 -10.64 -4.53 8.38
N ASP A 35 -11.57 -4.83 9.27
CA ASP A 35 -11.82 -4.09 10.50
C ASP A 35 -10.58 -4.08 11.41
N LEU A 36 -9.97 -5.24 11.64
CA LEU A 36 -8.73 -5.33 12.42
C LEU A 36 -7.58 -4.58 11.75
N LEU A 37 -7.51 -4.58 10.41
CA LEU A 37 -6.50 -3.83 9.66
C LEU A 37 -6.69 -2.31 9.76
N ARG A 38 -7.93 -1.82 9.87
CA ARG A 38 -8.24 -0.39 9.99
C ARG A 38 -8.03 0.15 11.40
N THR A 39 -8.22 -0.69 12.42
CA THR A 39 -7.97 -0.31 13.82
C THR A 39 -6.48 -0.32 14.15
N ARG A 40 -5.67 -1.06 13.38
CA ARG A 40 -4.21 -1.02 13.51
C ARG A 40 -3.70 0.33 13.04
N GLU A 41 -2.80 0.91 13.82
CA GLU A 41 -2.00 2.04 13.39
C GLU A 41 -0.99 1.61 12.32
N LEU A 42 -0.49 2.59 11.57
CA LEU A 42 0.58 2.32 10.61
C LEU A 42 1.82 1.80 11.34
N HIS A 43 2.28 0.62 10.97
CA HIS A 43 3.45 0.03 11.60
C HIS A 43 4.70 0.91 11.37
N PRO A 44 5.55 1.15 12.39
CA PRO A 44 6.74 2.00 12.24
C PRO A 44 7.73 1.51 11.17
N ALA A 45 7.75 0.19 10.93
CA ALA A 45 8.57 -0.43 9.88
C ALA A 45 7.88 -0.47 8.51
N ALA A 46 6.67 0.08 8.37
CA ALA A 46 6.04 0.20 7.07
C ALA A 46 6.93 1.03 6.15
N TRP A 47 7.08 0.55 4.92
CA TRP A 47 7.85 1.22 3.91
C TRP A 47 7.09 2.46 3.45
N ASP A 48 7.67 3.64 3.67
CA ASP A 48 7.11 4.93 3.24
C ASP A 48 7.86 5.43 2.01
N ARG A 49 7.12 5.61 0.91
CA ARG A 49 7.69 6.08 -0.35
C ARG A 49 8.36 7.45 -0.22
N GLU A 50 7.81 8.35 0.60
CA GLU A 50 8.33 9.72 0.71
C GLU A 50 9.65 9.73 1.47
N LYS A 51 9.76 8.94 2.55
CA LYS A 51 11.04 8.77 3.27
C LYS A 51 12.12 8.12 2.42
N ASN A 52 11.74 7.27 1.47
CA ASN A 52 12.67 6.59 0.56
C ASN A 52 12.96 7.40 -0.72
N GLY A 53 12.42 8.61 -0.85
CA GLY A 53 12.66 9.47 -2.03
C GLY A 53 12.01 8.96 -3.33
N TYR A 54 11.01 8.08 -3.25
CA TYR A 54 10.34 7.52 -4.41
C TYR A 54 9.30 8.51 -4.96
N VAL A 55 9.57 9.07 -6.14
CA VAL A 55 8.71 10.07 -6.79
C VAL A 55 7.82 9.42 -7.83
N VAL A 56 6.50 9.62 -7.71
CA VAL A 56 5.54 9.16 -8.70
C VAL A 56 5.35 10.25 -9.76
N ALA A 57 5.69 9.94 -11.01
CA ALA A 57 5.50 10.86 -12.13
C ALA A 57 4.01 11.17 -12.35
N LYS A 58 3.65 12.45 -12.34
CA LYS A 58 2.30 12.90 -12.68
C LYS A 58 2.16 12.90 -14.20
N VAL A 59 1.91 11.74 -14.78
CA VAL A 59 1.53 11.69 -16.20
C VAL A 59 0.06 12.08 -16.28
N VAL A 60 -0.21 13.31 -16.70
CA VAL A 60 -1.55 13.74 -17.09
C VAL A 60 -1.83 13.06 -18.42
N ALA A 61 -2.67 12.03 -18.43
CA ALA A 61 -3.16 11.46 -19.68
C ALA A 61 -3.90 12.57 -20.43
N LYS A 62 -3.36 12.94 -21.60
CA LYS A 62 -3.94 13.93 -22.51
C LYS A 62 -4.99 13.26 -23.39
#